data_AF-A0A4Y8CF56-F1
#
_entry.id   AF-A0A4Y8CF56-F1
#
_cell.length_a   1.000
_cell.length_b   1.000
_cell.length_c   1.000
_cell.angle_alpha   90.00
_cell.angle_beta   90.00
_cell.angle_gamma   90.00
#
_symmetry.space_group_name_H-M   'P 1'
#
loop_
_entity.id
_entity.type
_entity.pdbx_description
1 polymer ?
#
loop_
_entity_poly.entity_id
_entity_poly.type
_entity_poly.pdbx_seq_one_letter_code
_entity_poly.pdbx_strand_id
1 'polypeptide(L)'
;DDERYTKFVGKEVILPISKKAIKIIADEHVEKEFGTGVVKVTPAHDMNDYEVGLKHNLEFISVFNEKGILNEHCLEFQGLERLEAREKIVTKLESLGFIEKIEEYNNQVGYCYRCNNIVEPYISKQWFVKKEIAQESIEKVALGESKFYPNHWINSFNAWMKDLRDWCISRQLWWGHQIPVYYCECSHEWASQHTPKTCPKCQSQNFKQDEDVLDTWFSSGLWAMSTLGWGNENWGKDKIWSEKDLKDFYPNSLLITGFDILFFWVARMMFQ
;
A
#
# COMPACT_ATOMS: atom_id res chain seq x y z
N ASP A 1 -7.07 6.83 -29.51
CA ASP A 1 -6.13 7.47 -30.45
C ASP A 1 -5.14 6.51 -31.13
N ASP A 2 -5.25 5.20 -30.97
CA ASP A 2 -4.51 4.24 -31.81
C ASP A 2 -5.45 3.66 -32.88
N GLU A 3 -5.37 4.18 -34.09
CA GLU A 3 -6.27 3.83 -35.19
C GLU A 3 -6.22 2.33 -35.55
N ARG A 4 -5.09 1.66 -35.31
CA ARG A 4 -4.88 0.23 -35.59
C ARG A 4 -5.92 -0.65 -34.88
N TYR A 5 -6.32 -0.25 -33.66
CA TYR A 5 -7.15 -1.06 -32.76
C TYR A 5 -8.55 -0.50 -32.48
N THR A 6 -8.89 0.69 -32.95
CA THR A 6 -10.22 1.33 -32.75
C THR A 6 -11.40 0.39 -33.03
N LYS A 7 -11.33 -0.40 -34.11
CA LYS A 7 -12.37 -1.37 -34.51
C LYS A 7 -12.58 -2.56 -33.55
N PHE A 8 -11.70 -2.75 -32.57
CA PHE A 8 -11.75 -3.84 -31.59
C PHE A 8 -12.23 -3.40 -30.21
N VAL A 9 -12.23 -2.10 -29.92
CA VAL A 9 -12.71 -1.57 -28.64
C VAL A 9 -14.18 -1.97 -28.42
N GLY A 10 -14.49 -2.50 -27.23
CA GLY A 10 -15.80 -3.03 -26.87
C GLY A 10 -16.09 -4.46 -27.31
N LYS A 11 -15.21 -5.06 -28.14
CA LYS A 11 -15.28 -6.50 -28.46
C LYS A 11 -14.63 -7.33 -27.36
N GLU A 12 -14.77 -8.64 -27.48
CA GLU A 12 -14.18 -9.62 -26.57
C GLU A 12 -13.08 -10.42 -27.27
N VAL A 13 -12.08 -10.83 -26.49
CA VAL A 13 -11.04 -11.79 -26.89
C VAL A 13 -11.04 -12.96 -25.90
N ILE A 14 -10.80 -14.16 -26.42
CA ILE A 14 -10.80 -15.39 -25.62
C ILE A 14 -9.37 -15.71 -25.19
N LEU A 15 -9.16 -15.89 -23.88
CA LEU A 15 -7.87 -16.28 -23.35
C LEU A 15 -7.44 -17.68 -23.83
N PRO A 16 -6.18 -17.87 -24.26
CA PRO A 16 -5.75 -19.11 -24.93
C PRO A 16 -5.95 -20.39 -24.11
N ILE A 17 -5.65 -20.35 -22.82
CA ILE A 17 -5.68 -21.52 -21.93
C ILE A 17 -7.05 -21.63 -21.25
N SER A 18 -7.47 -20.60 -20.53
CA SER A 18 -8.69 -20.65 -19.72
C SER A 18 -9.99 -20.56 -20.51
N LYS A 19 -9.91 -20.19 -21.80
CA LYS A 19 -11.07 -19.95 -22.68
C LYS A 19 -12.05 -18.92 -22.14
N LYS A 20 -11.62 -18.10 -21.18
CA LYS A 20 -12.40 -16.98 -20.64
C LYS A 20 -12.43 -15.84 -21.65
N ALA A 21 -13.61 -15.29 -21.90
CA ALA A 21 -13.76 -14.05 -22.68
C ALA A 21 -13.41 -12.84 -21.80
N ILE A 22 -12.61 -11.91 -22.34
CA ILE A 22 -12.26 -10.63 -21.72
C ILE A 22 -12.54 -9.49 -22.69
N LYS A 23 -12.89 -8.32 -22.16
CA LYS A 23 -13.21 -7.13 -22.96
C LYS A 23 -11.95 -6.42 -23.42
N ILE A 24 -12.02 -5.84 -24.62
CA ILE A 24 -11.02 -4.92 -25.15
C ILE A 24 -11.47 -3.49 -24.81
N ILE A 25 -10.67 -2.80 -24.00
CA ILE A 25 -10.91 -1.41 -23.59
C ILE A 25 -9.83 -0.49 -24.17
N ALA A 26 -10.11 0.81 -24.20
CA ALA A 26 -9.13 1.83 -24.53
C ALA A 26 -8.81 2.64 -23.28
N ASP A 27 -7.52 2.84 -22.99
CA ASP A 27 -7.07 3.67 -21.88
C ASP A 27 -5.80 4.45 -22.26
N GLU A 28 -5.64 5.63 -21.66
CA GLU A 28 -4.49 6.52 -21.87
C GLU A 28 -3.19 6.01 -21.23
N HIS A 29 -3.29 5.07 -20.29
CA HIS A 29 -2.14 4.42 -19.66
C HIS A 29 -1.29 3.60 -20.65
N VAL A 30 -1.85 3.24 -21.82
CA VAL A 30 -1.16 2.40 -22.80
C VAL A 30 -0.20 3.21 -23.67
N GLU A 31 1.08 2.85 -23.63
CA GLU A 31 2.11 3.39 -24.52
C GLU A 31 2.00 2.76 -25.92
N LYS A 32 1.49 3.50 -26.90
CA LYS A 32 1.17 2.98 -28.25
C LYS A 32 2.38 2.45 -29.03
N GLU A 33 3.55 3.03 -28.77
CA GLU A 33 4.81 2.68 -29.44
C GLU A 33 5.54 1.52 -28.76
N PHE A 34 5.11 1.12 -27.55
CA PHE A 34 5.73 0.00 -26.84
C PHE A 34 5.09 -1.33 -27.23
N GLY A 35 5.93 -2.30 -27.64
CA GLY A 35 5.47 -3.62 -28.05
C GLY A 35 4.45 -3.53 -29.20
N THR A 36 3.24 -4.05 -28.95
CA THR A 36 2.14 -4.02 -29.93
C THR A 36 1.22 -2.80 -29.76
N GLY A 37 1.42 -1.96 -28.74
CA GLY A 37 0.43 -0.94 -28.36
C GLY A 37 -0.83 -1.54 -27.71
N VAL A 38 -0.80 -2.82 -27.33
CA VAL A 38 -1.87 -3.51 -26.59
C VAL A 38 -1.25 -4.23 -25.41
N VAL A 39 -1.74 -3.95 -24.20
CA VAL A 39 -1.23 -4.51 -22.95
C VAL A 39 -2.30 -5.37 -22.29
N LYS A 40 -1.89 -6.48 -21.65
CA LYS A 40 -2.79 -7.24 -20.77
C LYS A 40 -3.07 -6.39 -19.52
N VAL A 41 -4.31 -6.41 -19.02
CA VAL A 41 -4.68 -5.74 -17.77
C VAL A 41 -5.03 -6.81 -16.73
N THR A 42 -4.27 -6.84 -15.64
CA THR A 42 -4.37 -7.79 -14.53
C THR A 42 -4.53 -7.04 -13.19
N PRO A 43 -5.73 -6.48 -12.90
CA PRO A 43 -5.91 -5.50 -11.82
C PRO A 43 -5.53 -5.96 -10.41
N ALA A 44 -5.45 -7.27 -10.17
CA ALA A 44 -5.06 -7.81 -8.87
C ALA A 44 -3.56 -8.03 -8.67
N HIS A 45 -2.75 -7.83 -9.71
CA HIS A 45 -1.32 -8.21 -9.72
C HIS A 45 -0.38 -7.12 -10.26
N ASP A 46 -0.90 -5.93 -10.55
CA ASP A 46 -0.09 -4.75 -10.93
C ASP A 46 -0.80 -3.46 -10.50
N MET A 47 -0.02 -2.47 -10.04
CA MET A 47 -0.57 -1.23 -9.50
C MET A 47 -1.20 -0.33 -10.58
N ASN A 48 -0.66 -0.33 -11.80
CA ASN A 48 -1.25 0.45 -12.88
C ASN A 48 -2.50 -0.23 -13.41
N ASP A 49 -2.45 -1.55 -13.56
CA ASP A 49 -3.61 -2.36 -13.94
C ASP A 49 -4.75 -2.21 -12.91
N TYR A 50 -4.42 -2.06 -11.62
CA TYR A 50 -5.38 -1.81 -10.55
C TYR A 50 -6.19 -0.53 -10.82
N GLU A 51 -5.51 0.58 -11.13
CA GLU A 51 -6.14 1.87 -11.44
C GLU A 51 -6.99 1.80 -12.72
N VAL A 52 -6.48 1.15 -13.78
CA VAL A 52 -7.25 0.90 -15.00
C VAL A 52 -8.47 0.04 -14.69
N GLY A 53 -8.32 -0.97 -13.83
CA GLY A 53 -9.40 -1.82 -13.37
C GLY A 53 -10.51 -1.05 -12.67
N LEU A 54 -10.17 -0.11 -11.79
CA LEU A 54 -11.14 0.77 -11.13
C LEU A 54 -11.86 1.68 -12.14
N LYS A 55 -11.09 2.37 -13.01
CA LYS A 55 -11.61 3.32 -14.00
C LYS A 55 -12.61 2.68 -14.97
N HIS A 56 -12.37 1.44 -15.36
CA HIS A 56 -13.22 0.71 -16.33
C HIS A 56 -14.13 -0.33 -15.69
N ASN A 57 -14.21 -0.39 -14.36
CA ASN A 57 -15.03 -1.34 -13.60
C ASN A 57 -14.78 -2.80 -14.05
N LEU A 58 -13.50 -3.18 -14.10
CA LEU A 58 -13.06 -4.53 -14.45
C LEU A 58 -13.15 -5.47 -13.24
N GLU A 59 -13.16 -6.77 -13.53
CA GLU A 59 -13.12 -7.80 -12.51
C GLU A 59 -11.70 -7.96 -11.92
N PHE A 60 -11.61 -8.02 -10.59
CA PHE A 60 -10.35 -8.22 -9.88
C PHE A 60 -10.22 -9.69 -9.47
N ILE A 61 -9.30 -10.42 -10.12
CA ILE A 61 -9.08 -11.85 -9.85
C ILE A 61 -7.65 -12.06 -9.35
N SER A 62 -7.53 -12.48 -8.09
CA SER A 62 -6.26 -13.00 -7.59
C SER A 62 -6.05 -14.44 -8.06
N VAL A 63 -4.86 -14.76 -8.58
CA VAL A 63 -4.55 -16.09 -9.16
C VAL A 63 -3.63 -16.92 -8.28
N PHE A 64 -3.13 -16.34 -7.17
CA PHE A 64 -2.34 -17.03 -6.16
C PHE A 64 -2.70 -16.54 -4.76
N ASN A 65 -2.35 -17.33 -3.75
CA ASN A 65 -2.46 -16.96 -2.34
C ASN A 65 -1.21 -16.20 -1.86
N GLU A 66 -1.20 -15.79 -0.58
CA GLU A 66 -0.10 -15.05 0.06
C GLU A 66 1.26 -15.78 0.03
N LYS A 67 1.28 -17.09 -0.26
CA LYS A 67 2.50 -17.89 -0.41
C LYS A 67 2.99 -17.98 -1.86
N GLY A 68 2.33 -17.28 -2.79
CA GLY A 68 2.63 -17.35 -4.22
C GLY A 68 2.21 -18.67 -4.87
N ILE A 69 1.30 -19.43 -4.24
CA ILE A 69 0.80 -20.70 -4.78
C ILE A 69 -0.46 -20.45 -5.60
N LEU A 70 -0.46 -20.93 -6.84
CA LEU A 70 -1.56 -20.76 -7.78
C LEU A 70 -2.85 -21.43 -7.30
N ASN A 71 -3.98 -20.76 -7.48
CA ASN A 71 -5.31 -21.21 -7.04
C ASN A 71 -6.14 -21.82 -8.20
N GLU A 72 -7.42 -22.08 -7.95
CA GLU A 72 -8.35 -22.72 -8.89
C GLU A 72 -8.52 -21.97 -10.22
N HIS A 73 -8.24 -20.65 -10.25
CA HIS A 73 -8.30 -19.87 -11.49
C HIS A 73 -7.20 -20.26 -12.49
N CYS A 74 -6.17 -20.99 -12.04
CA CYS A 74 -5.04 -21.42 -12.85
C CYS A 74 -5.19 -22.84 -13.45
N LEU A 75 -6.34 -23.48 -13.33
CA LEU A 75 -6.65 -24.77 -13.97
C LEU A 75 -5.60 -25.86 -13.68
N GLU A 76 -4.99 -26.43 -14.72
CA GLU A 76 -3.97 -27.48 -14.62
C GLU A 76 -2.68 -27.03 -13.89
N PHE A 77 -2.50 -25.72 -13.66
CA PHE A 77 -1.37 -25.16 -12.93
C PHE A 77 -1.67 -24.88 -11.45
N GLN A 78 -2.88 -25.19 -10.97
CA GLN A 78 -3.22 -25.04 -9.56
C GLN A 78 -2.25 -25.80 -8.66
N GLY A 79 -1.87 -25.18 -7.54
CA GLY A 79 -0.96 -25.75 -6.54
C GLY A 79 0.53 -25.56 -6.85
N LEU A 80 0.90 -25.04 -8.02
CA LEU A 80 2.28 -24.69 -8.35
C LEU A 80 2.67 -23.35 -7.73
N GLU A 81 3.96 -23.20 -7.44
CA GLU A 81 4.56 -21.91 -7.12
C GLU A 81 4.61 -21.04 -8.39
N ARG A 82 4.29 -19.74 -8.26
CA ARG A 82 4.07 -18.83 -9.40
C ARG A 82 5.24 -18.69 -10.37
N LEU A 83 6.49 -18.74 -9.91
CA LEU A 83 7.68 -18.64 -10.77
C LEU A 83 7.96 -19.97 -11.44
N GLU A 84 7.78 -21.08 -10.72
CA GLU A 84 7.87 -22.44 -11.30
C GLU A 84 6.79 -22.70 -12.35
N ALA A 85 5.60 -22.12 -12.16
CA ALA A 85 4.48 -22.23 -13.10
C ALA A 85 4.75 -21.51 -14.42
N ARG A 86 5.57 -20.44 -14.41
CA ARG A 86 5.81 -19.58 -15.58
C ARG A 86 6.32 -20.38 -16.77
N GLU A 87 7.34 -21.21 -16.59
CA GLU A 87 7.92 -22.01 -17.67
C GLU A 87 6.90 -22.99 -18.26
N LYS A 88 6.13 -23.66 -17.39
CA LYS A 88 5.09 -24.61 -17.81
C LYS A 88 3.97 -23.94 -18.60
N ILE A 89 3.56 -22.73 -18.19
CA ILE A 89 2.56 -21.92 -18.89
C ILE A 89 3.08 -21.50 -20.27
N VAL A 90 4.34 -21.07 -20.37
CA VAL A 90 4.98 -20.72 -21.63
C VAL A 90 4.98 -21.91 -22.59
N THR A 91 5.47 -23.08 -22.16
CA THR A 91 5.45 -24.30 -22.97
C THR A 91 4.04 -24.67 -23.43
N LYS A 92 3.03 -24.50 -22.58
CA LYS A 92 1.64 -24.75 -22.97
C LYS A 92 1.17 -23.77 -24.05
N LEU A 93 1.47 -22.48 -23.91
CA LEU A 93 1.13 -21.46 -24.92
C LEU A 93 1.84 -21.72 -26.26
N GLU A 94 3.09 -22.16 -26.24
CA GLU A 94 3.84 -22.56 -27.45
C GLU A 94 3.17 -23.76 -28.14
N SER A 95 2.82 -24.79 -27.37
CA SER A 95 2.17 -25.99 -27.91
C SER A 95 0.79 -25.70 -28.54
N LEU A 96 0.12 -24.64 -28.08
CA LEU A 96 -1.15 -24.18 -28.60
C LEU A 96 -0.99 -23.18 -29.77
N GLY A 97 0.23 -22.76 -30.10
CA GLY A 97 0.50 -21.80 -31.17
C GLY A 97 0.16 -20.34 -30.84
N PHE A 98 0.13 -19.97 -29.55
CA PHE A 98 -0.20 -18.60 -29.09
C PHE A 98 1.03 -17.78 -28.68
N ILE A 99 2.24 -18.20 -29.08
CA ILE A 99 3.46 -17.41 -28.92
C ILE A 99 3.98 -16.99 -30.29
N GLU A 100 4.07 -15.68 -30.51
CA GLU A 100 4.64 -15.09 -31.73
C GLU A 100 6.16 -14.95 -31.63
N LYS A 101 6.67 -14.48 -30.47
CA LYS A 101 8.08 -14.21 -30.24
C LYS A 101 8.41 -14.29 -28.75
N ILE A 102 9.62 -14.76 -28.42
CA ILE A 102 10.23 -14.66 -27.09
C ILE A 102 11.54 -13.88 -27.25
N GLU A 103 11.75 -12.86 -26.43
CA GLU A 103 12.96 -12.03 -26.46
C GLU A 103 13.44 -11.68 -25.06
N GLU A 104 14.75 -11.46 -24.93
CA GLU A 104 15.32 -10.94 -23.70
C GLU A 104 14.90 -9.47 -23.52
N TYR A 105 14.47 -9.14 -22.31
CA TYR A 105 14.01 -7.80 -22.00
C TYR A 105 14.39 -7.42 -20.57
N ASN A 106 14.97 -6.24 -20.42
CA ASN A 106 15.37 -5.71 -19.11
C ASN A 106 14.16 -5.04 -18.45
N ASN A 107 13.57 -5.74 -17.48
CA ASN A 107 12.46 -5.25 -16.68
C ASN A 107 12.93 -4.53 -15.42
N GLN A 108 12.20 -3.48 -15.02
CA GLN A 108 12.34 -2.89 -13.68
C GLN A 108 11.48 -3.70 -12.70
N VAL A 109 12.10 -4.62 -11.97
CA VAL A 109 11.43 -5.45 -10.96
C VAL A 109 11.65 -4.86 -9.58
N GLY A 110 10.57 -4.74 -8.79
CA GLY A 110 10.65 -4.30 -7.40
C GLY A 110 11.21 -5.40 -6.49
N TYR A 111 12.19 -5.04 -5.66
CA TYR A 111 12.77 -5.94 -4.66
C TYR A 111 12.52 -5.43 -3.25
N CYS A 112 12.29 -6.36 -2.32
CA CYS A 112 12.19 -6.04 -0.91
C CYS A 112 13.55 -5.54 -0.41
N TYR A 113 13.60 -4.32 0.12
CA TYR A 113 14.84 -3.70 0.60
C TYR A 113 15.55 -4.48 1.73
N ARG A 114 14.86 -5.37 2.43
CA ARG A 114 15.42 -6.17 3.54
C ARG A 114 15.93 -7.54 3.09
N CYS A 115 15.10 -8.31 2.39
CA CYS A 115 15.43 -9.69 2.02
C CYS A 115 15.79 -9.89 0.55
N ASN A 116 15.67 -8.84 -0.27
CA ASN A 116 15.97 -8.85 -1.69
C ASN A 116 15.14 -9.84 -2.54
N ASN A 117 14.01 -10.32 -2.01
CA ASN A 117 13.04 -11.07 -2.79
C ASN A 117 12.22 -10.14 -3.69
N ILE A 118 11.72 -10.68 -4.80
CA ILE A 118 10.79 -9.99 -5.70
C ILE A 118 9.51 -9.63 -4.92
N VAL A 119 9.08 -8.37 -5.03
CA VAL A 119 7.82 -7.90 -4.45
C VAL A 119 6.68 -8.25 -5.39
N GLU A 120 5.65 -8.88 -4.85
CA GLU A 120 4.42 -9.19 -5.57
C GLU A 120 3.31 -8.22 -5.17
N PRO A 121 2.68 -7.54 -6.14
CA PRO A 121 1.42 -6.87 -5.89
C PRO A 121 0.34 -7.89 -5.54
N TYR A 122 -0.37 -7.64 -4.44
CA TYR A 122 -1.44 -8.52 -3.96
C TYR A 122 -2.51 -7.66 -3.28
N ILE A 123 -3.78 -7.92 -3.59
CA ILE A 123 -4.89 -7.20 -2.96
C ILE A 123 -5.14 -7.79 -1.58
N SER A 124 -5.03 -6.94 -0.56
CA SER A 124 -5.44 -7.27 0.81
C SER A 124 -6.25 -6.11 1.42
N LYS A 125 -7.15 -6.45 2.35
CA LYS A 125 -7.81 -5.44 3.20
C LYS A 125 -6.75 -4.92 4.19
N GLN A 126 -6.58 -3.61 4.28
CA GLN A 126 -5.56 -2.95 5.10
C GLN A 126 -6.13 -1.68 5.74
N TRP A 127 -5.45 -1.17 6.77
CA TRP A 127 -5.78 0.09 7.44
C TRP A 127 -5.03 1.26 6.79
N PHE A 128 -5.77 2.32 6.47
CA PHE A 128 -5.22 3.50 5.83
C PHE A 128 -5.53 4.77 6.62
N VAL A 129 -4.56 5.67 6.66
CA VAL A 129 -4.77 7.07 7.03
C VAL A 129 -4.95 7.87 5.75
N LYS A 130 -6.07 8.59 5.70
CA LYS A 130 -6.41 9.52 4.63
C LYS A 130 -5.36 10.62 4.47
N LYS A 131 -4.92 10.86 3.24
CA LYS A 131 -3.87 11.85 2.93
C LYS A 131 -4.20 13.27 3.41
N GLU A 132 -5.48 13.59 3.55
CA GLU A 132 -5.96 14.90 3.98
C GLU A 132 -5.47 15.30 5.37
N ILE A 133 -5.04 14.34 6.21
CA ILE A 133 -4.39 14.64 7.51
C ILE A 133 -3.20 15.59 7.34
N ALA A 134 -2.52 15.52 6.20
CA ALA A 134 -1.33 16.31 5.92
C ALA A 134 -1.61 17.75 5.48
N GLN A 135 -2.87 18.11 5.19
CA GLN A 135 -3.22 19.39 4.57
C GLN A 135 -2.77 20.59 5.42
N GLU A 136 -3.02 20.55 6.73
CA GLU A 136 -2.64 21.65 7.64
C GLU A 136 -1.12 21.84 7.71
N SER A 137 -0.34 20.74 7.69
CA SER A 137 1.12 20.85 7.74
C SER A 137 1.70 21.42 6.43
N ILE A 138 1.10 21.06 5.28
CA ILE A 138 1.45 21.64 3.98
C ILE A 138 1.23 23.15 3.98
N GLU A 139 0.09 23.60 4.50
CA GLU A 139 -0.27 25.02 4.57
C GLU A 139 0.69 25.80 5.47
N LYS A 140 0.99 25.28 6.67
CA LYS A 140 1.95 25.91 7.60
C LYS A 140 3.37 25.99 7.03
N VAL A 141 3.81 24.97 6.29
CA VAL A 141 5.09 25.00 5.58
C VAL A 141 5.09 26.06 4.48
N ALA A 142 4.00 26.15 3.71
CA ALA A 142 3.86 27.17 2.66
C ALA A 142 3.85 28.60 3.21
N LEU A 143 3.33 28.80 4.43
CA LEU A 143 3.37 30.07 5.16
C LEU A 143 4.76 30.39 5.77
N GLY A 144 5.71 29.47 5.70
CA GLY A 144 7.07 29.66 6.21
C GLY A 144 7.24 29.44 7.71
N GLU A 145 6.27 28.77 8.37
CA GLU A 145 6.37 28.43 9.80
C GLU A 145 7.46 27.37 10.07
N SER A 146 7.77 26.54 9.06
CA SER A 146 8.87 25.57 9.11
C SER A 146 10.01 26.00 8.17
N LYS A 147 11.23 25.95 8.69
CA LYS A 147 12.45 26.30 7.94
C LYS A 147 13.30 25.07 7.72
N PHE A 148 13.69 24.83 6.47
CA PHE A 148 14.54 23.70 6.08
C PHE A 148 15.99 24.16 5.91
N TYR A 149 16.94 23.35 6.37
CA TYR A 149 18.36 23.58 6.12
C TYR A 149 19.04 22.32 5.56
N PRO A 150 19.73 22.42 4.42
CA PRO A 150 19.74 23.54 3.47
C PRO A 150 18.35 23.87 2.88
N ASN A 151 18.13 25.13 2.50
CA ASN A 151 16.81 25.64 2.08
C ASN A 151 16.16 24.87 0.90
N HIS A 152 16.94 24.24 0.03
CA HIS A 152 16.40 23.55 -1.15
C HIS A 152 15.57 22.30 -0.81
N TRP A 153 15.71 21.74 0.40
CA TRP A 153 14.92 20.57 0.83
C TRP A 153 13.41 20.83 0.90
N ILE A 154 13.01 22.10 0.99
CA ILE A 154 11.58 22.46 0.90
C ILE A 154 10.98 22.05 -0.45
N ASN A 155 11.78 22.05 -1.53
CA ASN A 155 11.31 21.62 -2.86
C ASN A 155 11.02 20.13 -2.88
N SER A 156 11.90 19.32 -2.27
CA SER A 156 11.71 17.87 -2.12
C SER A 156 10.48 17.57 -1.27
N PHE A 157 10.33 18.26 -0.13
CA PHE A 157 9.13 18.17 0.71
C PHE A 157 7.87 18.50 -0.08
N ASN A 158 7.81 19.66 -0.74
CA ASN A 158 6.65 20.09 -1.50
C ASN A 158 6.29 19.13 -2.64
N ALA A 159 7.29 18.63 -3.38
CA ALA A 159 7.08 17.66 -4.44
C ALA A 159 6.43 16.37 -3.92
N TRP A 160 6.89 15.88 -2.77
CA TRP A 160 6.33 14.67 -2.16
C TRP A 160 4.93 14.89 -1.57
N MET A 161 4.73 16.01 -0.86
CA MET A 161 3.46 16.33 -0.21
C MET A 161 2.33 16.61 -1.22
N LYS A 162 2.66 17.09 -2.42
CA LYS A 162 1.69 17.41 -3.48
C LYS A 162 0.95 16.16 -3.98
N ASP A 163 1.66 15.05 -4.15
CA ASP A 163 1.14 13.84 -4.78
C ASP A 163 0.97 12.69 -3.75
N LEU A 164 0.57 13.04 -2.52
CA LEU A 164 0.33 12.07 -1.46
C LEU A 164 -0.78 11.09 -1.84
N ARG A 165 -0.53 9.82 -1.49
CA ARG A 165 -1.53 8.75 -1.45
C ARG A 165 -1.88 8.46 0.00
N ASP A 166 -3.04 7.84 0.20
CA ASP A 166 -3.44 7.33 1.50
C ASP A 166 -2.36 6.38 2.05
N TRP A 167 -2.03 6.55 3.33
CA TRP A 167 -0.94 5.85 3.95
C TRP A 167 -1.44 4.55 4.56
N CYS A 168 -1.02 3.41 4.00
CA CYS A 168 -1.22 2.11 4.62
C CYS A 168 -0.42 2.02 5.94
N ILE A 169 -1.13 1.97 7.06
CA ILE A 169 -0.57 1.93 8.41
C ILE A 169 -0.54 0.53 9.03
N SER A 170 -1.20 -0.47 8.44
CA SER A 170 -1.16 -1.84 8.93
C SER A 170 0.00 -2.66 8.35
N ARG A 171 0.54 -3.56 9.15
CA ARG A 171 1.62 -4.47 8.78
C ARG A 171 1.35 -5.85 9.38
N GLN A 172 1.51 -6.89 8.56
CA GLN A 172 1.42 -8.30 8.98
C GLN A 172 2.77 -8.74 9.58
N LEU A 173 3.20 -8.07 10.64
CA LEU A 173 4.47 -8.32 11.33
C LEU A 173 4.22 -8.71 12.79
N TRP A 174 5.18 -9.45 13.36
CA TRP A 174 5.15 -9.82 14.77
C TRP A 174 5.57 -8.68 15.70
N TRP A 175 6.35 -7.74 15.18
CA TRP A 175 6.90 -6.63 15.95
C TRP A 175 6.22 -5.30 15.57
N GLY A 176 5.57 -4.69 16.54
CA GLY A 176 4.92 -3.38 16.43
C GLY A 176 3.80 -3.24 17.46
N HIS A 177 3.14 -2.08 17.45
CA HIS A 177 1.98 -1.86 18.30
C HIS A 177 0.75 -2.49 17.63
N GLN A 178 0.10 -3.45 18.28
CA GLN A 178 -1.10 -4.09 17.74
C GLN A 178 -2.20 -3.04 17.50
N ILE A 179 -2.83 -3.09 16.33
CA ILE A 179 -3.88 -2.14 15.96
C ILE A 179 -5.06 -2.29 16.95
N PRO A 180 -5.58 -1.20 17.54
CA PRO A 180 -6.61 -1.27 18.57
C PRO A 180 -8.03 -1.36 17.95
N VAL A 181 -8.19 -2.19 16.92
CA VAL A 181 -9.48 -2.48 16.26
C VAL A 181 -9.93 -3.89 16.64
N TYR A 182 -11.24 -4.05 16.84
CA TYR A 182 -11.85 -5.28 17.32
C TYR A 182 -12.98 -5.73 16.38
N TYR A 183 -13.08 -7.04 16.19
CA TYR A 183 -14.08 -7.72 15.38
C TYR A 183 -14.92 -8.66 16.24
N CYS A 184 -16.24 -8.49 16.25
CA CYS A 184 -17.16 -9.39 16.94
C CYS A 184 -17.90 -10.31 15.96
N GLU A 185 -18.29 -11.50 16.43
CA GLU A 185 -19.11 -12.47 15.67
C GLU A 185 -20.45 -11.88 15.20
N CYS A 186 -20.97 -10.85 15.87
CA CYS A 186 -22.15 -10.10 15.41
C CYS A 186 -21.88 -9.15 14.22
N SER A 187 -20.70 -9.28 13.58
CA SER A 187 -20.22 -8.45 12.47
C SER A 187 -20.07 -6.96 12.84
N HIS A 188 -19.80 -6.66 14.12
CA HIS A 188 -19.44 -5.31 14.55
C HIS A 188 -17.92 -5.15 14.57
N GLU A 189 -17.45 -4.07 13.95
CA GLU A 189 -16.04 -3.66 13.86
C GLU A 189 -15.91 -2.29 14.56
N TRP A 190 -14.98 -2.14 15.50
CA TRP A 190 -14.78 -0.87 16.22
C TRP A 190 -13.34 -0.68 16.72
N ALA A 191 -12.91 0.57 16.87
CA ALA A 191 -11.65 0.92 17.54
C ALA A 191 -11.88 1.32 19.00
N SER A 192 -10.90 1.08 19.88
CA SER A 192 -10.98 1.44 21.30
C SER A 192 -9.65 1.93 21.87
N GLN A 193 -9.67 2.94 22.73
CA GLN A 193 -8.46 3.44 23.42
C GLN A 193 -8.03 2.51 24.58
N HIS A 194 -8.97 1.79 25.16
CA HIS A 194 -8.72 0.82 26.23
C HIS A 194 -9.17 -0.57 25.79
N THR A 195 -8.61 -1.62 26.40
CA THR A 195 -9.04 -3.00 26.13
C THR A 195 -10.53 -3.15 26.47
N PRO A 196 -11.42 -3.35 25.47
CA PRO A 196 -12.83 -3.51 25.73
C PRO A 196 -13.07 -4.83 26.48
N LYS A 197 -14.12 -4.87 27.31
CA LYS A 197 -14.54 -6.11 28.00
C LYS A 197 -15.69 -6.82 27.28
N THR A 198 -16.51 -6.05 26.55
CA THR A 198 -17.66 -6.54 25.80
C THR A 198 -17.76 -5.78 24.48
N CYS A 199 -18.38 -6.41 23.49
CA CYS A 199 -18.78 -5.74 22.27
C CYS A 199 -19.82 -4.65 22.59
N PRO A 200 -19.63 -3.39 22.14
CA PRO A 200 -20.55 -2.30 22.44
C PRO A 200 -21.95 -2.50 21.81
N LYS A 201 -22.05 -3.34 20.77
CA LYS A 201 -23.32 -3.61 20.05
C LYS A 201 -24.13 -4.75 20.66
N CYS A 202 -23.53 -5.91 20.90
CA CYS A 202 -24.25 -7.12 21.34
C CYS A 202 -23.92 -7.58 22.76
N GLN A 203 -23.02 -6.87 23.46
CA GLN A 203 -22.54 -7.21 24.81
C GLN A 203 -21.82 -8.58 24.92
N SER A 204 -21.56 -9.25 23.81
CA SER A 204 -20.77 -10.48 23.77
C SER A 204 -19.33 -10.22 24.20
N GLN A 205 -18.71 -11.21 24.86
CA GLN A 205 -17.28 -11.24 25.15
C GLN A 205 -16.48 -11.94 24.03
N ASN A 206 -17.18 -12.52 23.05
CA ASN A 206 -16.58 -13.18 21.90
C ASN A 206 -16.28 -12.14 20.82
N PHE A 207 -15.12 -11.51 20.92
CA PHE A 207 -14.56 -10.65 19.89
C PHE A 207 -13.04 -10.82 19.88
N LYS A 208 -12.41 -10.41 18.78
CA LYS A 208 -10.97 -10.56 18.54
C LYS A 208 -10.38 -9.20 18.19
N GLN A 209 -9.19 -8.90 18.69
CA GLN A 209 -8.42 -7.73 18.23
C GLN A 209 -7.78 -8.05 16.88
N ASP A 210 -7.62 -7.03 16.04
CA ASP A 210 -6.87 -7.13 14.79
C ASP A 210 -5.44 -7.65 15.07
N GLU A 211 -4.99 -8.62 14.28
CA GLU A 211 -3.66 -9.23 14.43
C GLU A 211 -2.55 -8.35 13.83
N ASP A 212 -2.91 -7.40 12.97
CA ASP A 212 -1.97 -6.47 12.37
C ASP A 212 -1.35 -5.53 13.41
N VAL A 213 -0.11 -5.13 13.13
CA VAL A 213 0.59 -4.08 13.89
C VAL A 213 0.69 -2.80 13.08
N LEU A 214 0.80 -1.68 13.79
CA LEU A 214 1.04 -0.37 13.19
C LEU A 214 2.44 -0.30 12.56
N ASP A 215 2.52 0.41 11.43
CA ASP A 215 3.76 0.80 10.78
C ASP A 215 4.69 1.48 11.78
N THR A 216 5.99 1.17 11.74
CA THR A 216 6.98 1.79 12.63
C THR A 216 7.03 3.31 12.44
N TRP A 217 6.77 3.80 11.24
CA TRP A 217 6.66 5.23 10.96
C TRP A 217 5.44 5.90 11.62
N PHE A 218 4.40 5.12 11.97
CA PHE A 218 3.23 5.62 12.68
C PHE A 218 3.55 5.98 14.12
N SER A 219 4.31 5.15 14.83
CA SER A 219 4.73 5.46 16.20
C SER A 219 5.89 6.46 16.23
N SER A 220 6.83 6.41 15.29
CA SER A 220 7.96 7.33 15.27
C SER A 220 7.57 8.77 14.93
N GLY A 221 6.49 8.98 14.18
CA GLY A 221 5.96 10.33 13.96
C GLY A 221 5.41 10.98 15.23
N LEU A 222 5.05 10.20 16.26
CA LEU A 222 4.60 10.72 17.57
C LEU A 222 5.78 11.15 18.48
N TRP A 223 7.02 11.12 17.99
CA TRP A 223 8.23 11.33 18.81
C TRP A 223 8.26 12.68 19.51
N ALA A 224 7.84 13.75 18.83
CA ALA A 224 7.88 15.12 19.38
C ALA A 224 7.00 15.31 20.63
N MET A 225 6.00 14.45 20.83
CA MET A 225 5.06 14.55 21.95
C MET A 225 5.21 13.40 22.94
N SER A 226 5.38 12.17 22.46
CA SER A 226 5.40 10.96 23.30
C SER A 226 6.57 10.93 24.28
N THR A 227 7.72 11.48 23.88
CA THR A 227 8.90 11.63 24.75
C THR A 227 8.69 12.63 25.89
N LEU A 228 7.72 13.54 25.74
CA LEU A 228 7.36 14.57 26.71
C LEU A 228 6.13 14.17 27.56
N GLY A 229 5.76 12.90 27.56
CA GLY A 229 4.69 12.36 28.41
C GLY A 229 3.32 12.22 27.74
N TRP A 230 3.14 12.71 26.51
CA TRP A 230 1.86 12.57 25.80
C TRP A 230 1.52 11.09 25.58
N GLY A 231 0.34 10.66 26.04
CA GLY A 231 -0.13 9.28 25.89
C GLY A 231 0.53 8.25 26.82
N ASN A 232 1.43 8.65 27.73
CA ASN A 232 2.16 7.73 28.60
C ASN A 232 1.42 7.37 29.91
N GLU A 233 0.26 7.98 30.18
CA GLU A 233 -0.46 7.84 31.44
C GLU A 233 0.46 8.09 32.67
N ASN A 234 0.73 7.09 33.50
CA ASN A 234 1.66 7.16 34.63
C ASN A 234 3.01 6.48 34.36
N TRP A 235 3.20 5.90 33.17
CA TRP A 235 4.42 5.17 32.85
C TRP A 235 5.62 6.12 32.78
N GLY A 236 6.59 5.93 33.69
CA GLY A 236 7.85 6.70 33.70
C GLY A 236 7.74 8.14 34.21
N LYS A 237 6.56 8.56 34.67
CA LYS A 237 6.34 9.88 35.27
C LYS A 237 7.33 10.15 36.42
N ASP A 238 7.84 11.37 36.47
CA ASP A 238 8.84 11.87 37.43
C ASP A 238 10.21 11.16 37.39
N LYS A 239 10.43 10.28 36.41
CA LYS A 239 11.73 9.60 36.17
C LYS A 239 12.30 9.91 34.79
N ILE A 240 11.46 9.86 33.76
CA ILE A 240 11.85 10.08 32.35
C ILE A 240 11.11 11.24 31.70
N TRP A 241 9.98 11.68 32.28
CA TRP A 241 9.24 12.87 31.87
C TRP A 241 8.47 13.46 33.08
N SER A 242 8.11 14.75 33.00
CA SER A 242 7.32 15.48 34.00
C SER A 242 6.03 16.06 33.39
N GLU A 243 5.01 16.32 34.21
CA GLU A 243 3.71 16.86 33.73
C GLU A 243 3.81 18.17 32.93
N LYS A 244 4.90 18.93 33.11
CA LYS A 244 5.11 20.21 32.44
C LYS A 244 5.90 20.08 31.14
N ASP A 245 6.56 18.96 30.88
CA ASP A 245 7.52 18.82 29.78
C ASP A 245 6.88 19.12 28.42
N LEU A 246 5.69 18.56 28.15
CA LEU A 246 4.98 18.83 26.90
C LEU A 246 4.69 20.32 26.73
N LYS A 247 4.29 21.02 27.81
CA LYS A 247 4.00 22.45 27.76
C LYS A 247 5.27 23.30 27.59
N ASP A 248 6.34 22.91 28.28
CA ASP A 248 7.56 23.72 28.38
C ASP A 248 8.50 23.50 27.17
N PHE A 249 8.41 22.34 26.50
CA PHE A 249 9.33 21.95 25.42
C PHE A 249 8.69 21.70 24.04
N TYR A 250 7.36 21.69 23.92
CA TYR A 250 6.67 21.64 22.62
C TYR A 250 5.99 22.99 22.31
N PRO A 251 6.12 23.53 21.08
CA PRO A 251 6.77 22.95 19.90
C PRO A 251 8.30 23.00 19.93
N ASN A 252 8.93 21.98 19.34
CA ASN A 252 10.40 21.88 19.22
C ASN A 252 10.98 23.03 18.38
N SER A 253 12.17 23.54 18.74
CA SER A 253 12.84 24.62 18.00
C SER A 253 13.71 24.15 16.82
N LEU A 254 14.24 22.92 16.87
CA LEU A 254 15.15 22.37 15.86
C LEU A 254 15.04 20.85 15.80
N LEU A 255 14.97 20.30 14.58
CA LEU A 255 15.09 18.88 14.30
C LEU A 255 16.34 18.64 13.45
N ILE A 256 17.24 17.76 13.90
CA ILE A 256 18.46 17.39 13.17
C ILE A 256 18.31 15.94 12.69
N THR A 257 18.40 15.73 11.38
CA THR A 257 18.28 14.39 10.78
C THR A 257 18.90 14.33 9.38
N GLY A 258 19.04 13.12 8.83
CA GLY A 258 19.39 12.87 7.43
C GLY A 258 18.21 13.08 6.48
N PHE A 259 18.51 13.40 5.22
CA PHE A 259 17.49 13.65 4.19
C PHE A 259 16.74 12.39 3.76
N ASP A 260 17.32 11.22 4.00
CA ASP A 260 16.79 9.90 3.65
C ASP A 260 15.46 9.58 4.33
N ILE A 261 15.20 10.19 5.49
CA ILE A 261 13.95 10.01 6.26
C ILE A 261 13.07 11.27 6.30
N LEU A 262 13.32 12.26 5.44
CA LEU A 262 12.50 13.47 5.32
C LEU A 262 11.01 13.13 5.11
N PHE A 263 10.72 12.16 4.25
CA PHE A 263 9.35 11.78 3.91
C PHE A 263 8.74 10.77 4.88
N PHE A 264 9.55 9.80 5.32
CA PHE A 264 9.08 8.70 6.17
C PHE A 264 8.92 9.11 7.63
N TRP A 265 9.70 10.09 8.09
CA TRP A 265 9.70 10.50 9.50
C TRP A 265 9.32 11.96 9.70
N VAL A 266 10.08 12.90 9.12
CA VAL A 266 9.88 14.34 9.37
C VAL A 266 8.48 14.77 8.95
N ALA A 267 8.08 14.47 7.71
CA ALA A 267 6.75 14.80 7.22
C ALA A 267 5.64 14.15 8.06
N ARG A 268 5.82 12.89 8.50
CA ARG A 268 4.85 12.18 9.36
C ARG A 268 4.70 12.86 10.72
N MET A 269 5.80 13.30 11.32
CA MET A 269 5.80 14.03 12.59
C MET A 269 5.16 15.42 12.47
N MET A 270 5.11 16.02 11.28
CA MET A 270 4.53 17.35 11.09
C MET A 270 3.00 17.37 11.02
N PHE A 271 2.35 16.24 10.71
CA PHE A 271 0.89 16.17 10.59
C PHE A 271 0.22 15.26 11.63
N GLN A 272 1.00 14.62 12.50
CA GLN A 272 0.51 13.87 13.65
C GLN A 272 0.52 14.75 14.90
#